data_AF-A0A7G8GKR7-F1
#
_entry.id   AF-A0A7G8GKR7-F1
#
_cell.length_a   1.000
_cell.length_b   1.000
_cell.length_c   1.000
_cell.angle_alpha   90.00
_cell.angle_beta   90.00
_cell.angle_gamma   90.00
#
_symmetry.space_group_name_H-M   'P 1'
#
loop_
_entity.id
_entity.type
_entity.pdbx_description
1 polymer ?
#
loop_
_entity_poly.entity_id
_entity_poly.type
_entity_poly.pdbx_seq_one_letter_code
_entity_poly.pdbx_strand_id
1 'polypeptide(L)' 'MLLACSAPIKADGISFRPDDAMVACRAILPQCFTRADWAALCRTDPSLLEAHPEACRLAMQADPENP' A
#
# COMPACT_ATOMS: atom_id res chain seq x y z
N MET A 1 -13.34 -10.02 -24.51
CA MET A 1 -12.02 -9.35 -24.51
C MET A 1 -11.82 -8.77 -23.12
N LEU A 2 -10.96 -9.39 -22.30
CA LEU A 2 -10.66 -8.92 -20.95
C LEU A 2 -9.70 -7.73 -21.05
N LEU A 3 -10.22 -6.51 -20.98
CA LEU A 3 -9.38 -5.33 -20.75
C LEU A 3 -8.84 -5.43 -19.32
N ALA A 4 -7.64 -5.99 -19.19
CA ALA A 4 -6.84 -5.79 -17.99
C ALA A 4 -6.55 -4.29 -17.90
N CYS A 5 -7.24 -3.59 -16.99
CA CYS A 5 -6.90 -2.23 -16.62
C CYS A 5 -5.51 -2.25 -15.99
N SER A 6 -4.47 -2.08 -16.82
CA SER A 6 -3.13 -1.78 -16.37
C SER A 6 -3.19 -0.42 -15.67
N ALA A 7 -3.35 -0.43 -14.35
CA ALA A 7 -3.20 0.78 -13.56
C ALA A 7 -1.81 1.37 -13.88
N PRO A 8 -1.71 2.68 -14.15
CA PRO A 8 -0.44 3.29 -14.44
C PRO A 8 0.48 3.08 -13.23
N ILE A 9 1.56 2.34 -13.42
CA ILE A 9 2.65 2.30 -12.45
C ILE A 9 3.24 3.71 -12.45
N LYS A 10 2.75 4.55 -11.54
CA LYS A 10 3.25 5.90 -11.35
C LYS A 10 4.58 5.78 -10.62
N ALA A 11 5.64 5.52 -11.39
CA ALA A 11 7.01 5.70 -10.96
C ALA A 11 7.24 7.21 -10.73
N ASP A 12 7.00 7.66 -9.50
CA ASP A 12 7.84 8.59 -8.69
C ASP A 12 7.12 8.98 -7.38
N GLY A 13 6.42 8.05 -6.73
CA GLY A 13 5.70 8.34 -5.48
C GLY A 13 5.02 7.12 -4.88
N ILE A 14 4.99 7.06 -3.55
CA ILE A 14 4.29 6.00 -2.82
C ILE A 14 2.81 6.07 -3.15
N SER A 15 2.31 5.00 -3.76
CA SER A 15 0.91 4.84 -4.11
C SER A 15 0.38 3.57 -3.45
N PHE A 16 -0.82 3.67 -2.91
CA PHE A 16 -1.54 2.53 -2.33
C PHE A 16 -2.56 2.02 -3.33
N ARG A 17 -2.94 0.75 -3.18
CA ARG A 17 -4.03 0.17 -3.95
C ARG A 17 -5.35 0.85 -3.57
N PRO A 18 -6.20 1.21 -4.53
CA PRO A 18 -7.59 1.55 -4.25
C PRO A 18 -8.33 0.34 -3.66
N ASP A 19 -9.36 0.58 -2.85
CA ASP A 19 -10.12 -0.49 -2.20
C ASP A 19 -10.80 -1.45 -3.19
N ASP A 20 -11.31 -0.93 -4.31
CA ASP A 20 -12.02 -1.71 -5.34
C ASP A 20 -11.09 -2.39 -6.37
N ALA A 21 -9.77 -2.22 -6.25
CA ALA A 21 -8.83 -2.77 -7.21
C ALA A 21 -8.38 -4.19 -6.81
N MET A 22 -8.67 -5.17 -7.67
CA MET A 22 -8.10 -6.51 -7.55
C MET A 22 -6.70 -6.54 -8.16
N VAL A 23 -5.67 -6.59 -7.32
CA VAL A 23 -4.27 -6.68 -7.76
C VAL A 23 -3.66 -7.98 -7.25
N ALA A 24 -3.21 -8.83 -8.18
CA ALA A 24 -2.43 -10.02 -7.85
C ALA A 24 -0.95 -9.62 -7.71
N CYS A 25 -0.53 -9.26 -6.50
CA CYS A 25 0.86 -8.96 -6.20
C CYS A 25 1.63 -10.19 -5.71
N ARG A 26 2.84 -10.38 -6.24
CA ARG A 26 3.79 -11.41 -5.79
C ARG A 26 4.83 -10.88 -4.80
N ALA A 27 4.87 -9.58 -4.57
CA ALA A 27 5.81 -8.90 -3.68
C ALA A 27 5.06 -8.05 -2.65
N ILE A 28 5.65 -7.88 -1.47
CA ILE A 28 5.13 -6.99 -0.43
C ILE A 28 5.58 -5.57 -0.77
N LEU A 29 4.74 -4.82 -1.47
CA LEU A 29 4.98 -3.43 -1.85
C LEU A 29 3.72 -2.58 -1.60
N PRO A 30 3.85 -1.28 -1.28
CA PRO A 30 2.70 -0.44 -0.90
C PRO A 30 1.53 -0.45 -1.90
N GLN A 31 1.82 -0.48 -3.20
CA GLN A 31 0.80 -0.48 -4.27
C GLN A 31 -0.05 -1.74 -4.34
N CYS A 32 0.31 -2.77 -3.58
CA CYS A 32 -0.38 -4.05 -3.53
C CYS A 32 -1.45 -4.10 -2.45
N PHE A 33 -1.40 -3.17 -1.51
CA PHE A 33 -2.25 -3.11 -0.34
C PHE A 33 -3.07 -1.84 -0.35
N THR A 34 -4.26 -1.91 0.25
CA THR A 34 -4.97 -0.67 0.59
C THR A 34 -4.11 0.13 1.57
N ARG A 35 -4.41 1.42 1.70
CA ARG A 35 -3.68 2.24 2.65
C ARG A 35 -3.87 1.72 4.09
N ALA A 36 -5.07 1.30 4.45
CA ALA A 36 -5.39 0.75 5.77
C ALA A 36 -4.67 -0.58 6.03
N ASP A 37 -4.68 -1.50 5.07
CA ASP A 37 -3.99 -2.79 5.19
C ASP A 37 -2.47 -2.59 5.31
N TRP A 38 -1.90 -1.65 4.56
CA TRP A 38 -0.48 -1.32 4.67
C TRP A 38 -0.14 -0.73 6.03
N ALA A 39 -0.98 0.16 6.57
CA ALA A 39 -0.80 0.71 7.92
C ALA A 39 -0.84 -0.38 8.98
N ALA A 40 -1.79 -1.33 8.89
CA ALA A 40 -1.87 -2.47 9.79
C ALA A 40 -0.62 -3.34 9.73
N LEU A 41 -0.14 -3.66 8.52
CA LEU A 41 1.09 -4.44 8.32
C LEU A 41 2.31 -3.76 8.93
N CYS A 42 2.47 -2.45 8.73
CA CYS A 42 3.56 -1.67 9.32
C CYS A 42 3.55 -1.68 10.86
N ARG A 43 2.37 -1.77 11.51
CA ARG A 43 2.28 -1.88 12.97
C ARG A 43 2.69 -3.27 13.47
N THR A 44 2.42 -4.31 12.68
CA THR A 44 2.65 -5.70 13.08
C THR A 44 4.04 -6.22 12.72
N ASP A 45 4.67 -5.68 11.67
CA ASP A 45 5.97 -6.14 11.17
C ASP A 45 6.99 -5.00 11.13
N PRO A 46 7.91 -4.94 12.11
CA PRO A 46 8.98 -3.94 12.15
C PRO A 46 9.91 -3.98 10.93
N SER A 47 10.05 -5.12 10.25
CA SER A 47 10.90 -5.21 9.06
C SER A 47 10.35 -4.38 7.90
N LEU A 48 9.03 -4.18 7.84
CA LEU A 48 8.40 -3.30 6.85
C LEU A 48 8.61 -1.82 7.17
N LEU A 49 8.71 -1.45 8.45
CA LEU A 49 9.08 -0.08 8.84
C LEU A 49 10.50 0.24 8.38
N GLU A 50 11.44 -0.69 8.51
CA GLU A 50 12.82 -0.51 8.05
C GLU A 50 12.92 -0.50 6.52
N ALA A 51 12.20 -1.40 5.84
CA ALA A 51 12.24 -1.51 4.38
C ALA A 51 11.49 -0.38 3.65
N HIS A 52 10.39 0.11 4.24
CA HIS A 52 9.48 1.07 3.62
C HIS A 52 9.01 2.17 4.61
N PRO A 53 9.96 2.91 5.23
CA PRO A 53 9.65 3.84 6.33
C PRO A 53 8.66 4.92 5.91
N GLU A 54 8.86 5.50 4.74
CA GLU A 54 8.02 6.58 4.24
C GLU A 54 6.60 6.11 3.87
N ALA A 55 6.47 4.88 3.35
CA ALA A 55 5.15 4.32 3.01
C ALA A 55 4.36 3.99 4.28
N CYS A 56 5.02 3.45 5.30
CA CYS A 56 4.41 3.23 6.59
C CYS A 56 3.97 4.55 7.24
N ARG A 57 4.81 5.59 7.20
CA ARG A 57 4.46 6.93 7.71
C ARG A 57 3.20 7.49 7.02
N LEU A 58 3.16 7.46 5.69
CA LEU A 58 2.03 7.97 4.91
C LEU A 58 0.74 7.16 5.10
N ALA A 59 0.86 5.85 5.35
CA ALA A 59 -0.29 4.99 5.59
C ALA A 59 -0.87 5.24 6.98
N MET A 60 -0.03 5.29 8.02
CA MET A 60 -0.47 5.49 9.40
C MET A 60 -1.03 6.89 9.67
N GLN A 61 -0.55 7.93 8.97
CA GLN A 61 -1.06 9.30 9.12
C GLN A 61 -2.49 9.51 8.61
N ALA A 62 -2.98 8.62 7.75
CA ALA A 62 -4.30 8.74 7.13
C ALA A 62 -5.31 7.76 7.73
N ASP A 63 -4.92 6.96 8.71
CA ASP A 63 -5.80 6.03 9.42
C ASP A 63 -6.50 6.80 10.56
N PRO A 64 -7.81 7.09 10.46
CA PRO A 64 -8.52 7.85 11.47
C PRO A 64 -8.90 7.02 12.70
N GLU A 65 -8.56 5.72 12.75
CA GLU A 65 -8.96 4.83 13.84
C GLU A 65 -8.04 4.86 15.07
N ASN A 66 -7.06 5.78 15.13
CA ASN A 66 -6.40 6.15 16.37
C ASN A 66 -5.77 7.56 16.28
N PRO A 67 -6.38 8.60 16.90
CA PRO A 67 -5.81 9.96 16.97
C PRO A 67 -4.51 10.04 17.79
#